data_AF-A0A8J3LV87-F1
#
_entry.id   AF-A0A8J3LV87-F1
#
_cell.length_a   1.000
_cell.length_b   1.000
_cell.length_c   1.000
_cell.angle_alpha   90.00
_cell.angle_beta   90.00
_cell.angle_gamma   90.00
#
_symmetry.space_group_name_H-M   'P 1'
#
loop_
_entity.id
_entity.type
_entity.pdbx_description
1 polymer ?
#
loop_
_entity_poly.entity_id
_entity_poly.type
_entity_poly.pdbx_seq_one_letter_code
_entity_poly.pdbx_strand_id
1 'polypeptide(L)'
;MAKLSTLLLAALLDSPALYHAFVVGDMDHTTALVRYLIAVVVAAIMLALLRGLMNGYRRANEAEAREAAREAEMEALAASREAAQDRAMEALEAARANPALIAQARRGTDGQQSADEVAE
;
A
#
# COMPACT_ATOMS: atom_id res chain seq x y z
N MET A 1 -23.27 2.53 -5.08
CA MET A 1 -23.74 2.85 -3.72
C MET A 1 -23.28 4.26 -3.36
N ALA A 2 -24.17 5.25 -3.43
CA ALA A 2 -23.86 6.62 -3.05
C ALA A 2 -23.61 6.66 -1.53
N LYS A 3 -22.41 7.10 -1.12
CA LYS A 3 -21.99 7.13 0.28
C LYS A 3 -22.75 8.26 1.00
N LEU A 4 -23.45 7.93 2.08
CA LEU A 4 -24.23 8.85 2.93
C LEU A 4 -23.47 10.15 3.26
N SER A 5 -22.15 10.11 3.47
CA SER A 5 -21.33 11.32 3.69
C SER A 5 -21.36 12.33 2.54
N THR A 6 -21.55 11.88 1.30
CA THR A 6 -21.65 12.78 0.13
C THR A 6 -23.00 13.49 0.10
N LEU A 7 -24.07 12.79 0.47
CA LEU A 7 -25.41 13.38 0.63
C LEU A 7 -25.49 14.32 1.83
N LEU A 8 -24.80 14.00 2.93
CA LEU A 8 -24.77 14.81 4.14
C LEU A 8 -23.97 16.10 3.95
N LEU A 9 -22.86 16.04 3.20
CA LEU A 9 -22.09 17.23 2.84
C LEU A 9 -22.85 18.14 1.86
N ALA A 10 -23.56 17.55 0.89
CA ALA A 10 -24.46 18.28 0.01
C ALA A 10 -25.57 18.97 0.82
N ALA A 11 -26.23 18.24 1.74
CA ALA A 11 -27.26 18.81 2.62
C ALA A 11 -26.73 19.93 3.52
N LEU A 12 -25.47 19.87 3.98
CA LEU A 12 -24.88 20.92 4.81
C LEU A 12 -24.56 22.19 4.02
N LEU A 13 -24.04 22.06 2.80
CA LEU A 13 -23.74 23.19 1.91
C LEU A 13 -25.01 23.93 1.47
N ASP A 14 -26.12 23.22 1.49
CA ASP A 14 -27.41 23.62 0.95
C ASP A 14 -28.40 24.08 2.04
N SER A 15 -28.04 23.83 3.30
CA SER A 15 -28.75 24.27 4.51
C SER A 15 -29.10 25.78 4.54
N PRO A 16 -28.22 26.73 4.13
CA PRO A 16 -28.57 28.15 4.12
C PRO A 16 -29.62 28.51 3.05
N ALA A 17 -29.60 27.79 1.92
CA ALA A 17 -30.57 28.01 0.83
C ALA A 17 -31.95 27.45 1.21
N LEU A 18 -31.98 26.30 1.90
CA LEU A 18 -33.20 25.69 2.40
C LEU A 18 -33.85 26.51 3.53
N TYR A 19 -33.04 27.12 4.41
CA TYR A 19 -33.52 28.01 5.48
C TYR A 19 -34.16 29.30 4.92
N HIS A 20 -33.54 29.92 3.92
CA HIS A 20 -34.12 31.11 3.28
C HIS A 20 -35.42 30.82 2.52
N ALA A 21 -35.52 29.65 1.87
CA ALA A 21 -36.71 29.28 1.11
C ALA A 21 -37.92 28.93 2.00
N PHE A 22 -37.71 28.23 3.11
CA PHE A 22 -38.81 27.75 3.96
C PHE A 22 -39.12 28.65 5.17
N VAL A 23 -38.18 29.48 5.65
CA VAL A 23 -38.35 30.28 6.88
C VAL A 23 -38.57 31.77 6.60
N VAL A 24 -37.95 32.32 5.55
CA VAL A 24 -37.96 33.78 5.31
C VAL A 24 -39.11 34.22 4.38
N GLY A 25 -39.59 33.35 3.48
CA GLY A 25 -40.84 33.58 2.72
C GLY A 25 -40.83 34.75 1.74
N ASP A 26 -39.66 35.33 1.43
CA ASP A 26 -39.52 36.62 0.74
C ASP A 26 -39.25 36.49 -0.78
N MET A 27 -39.33 35.28 -1.37
CA MET A 27 -38.90 35.06 -2.76
C MET A 27 -39.72 34.00 -3.50
N ASP A 28 -39.94 34.24 -4.80
CA ASP A 28 -40.67 33.34 -5.70
C ASP A 28 -40.05 31.92 -5.73
N HIS A 29 -40.89 30.90 -5.55
CA HIS A 29 -40.46 29.51 -5.37
C HIS A 29 -39.63 28.99 -6.56
N THR A 30 -39.96 29.45 -7.76
CA THR A 30 -39.25 29.11 -9.01
C THR A 30 -37.80 29.57 -8.96
N THR A 31 -37.57 30.78 -8.46
CA THR A 31 -36.23 31.39 -8.41
C THR A 31 -35.35 30.71 -7.37
N ALA A 32 -35.92 30.33 -6.22
CA ALA A 32 -35.21 29.56 -5.20
C ALA A 32 -34.76 28.19 -5.73
N LEU A 33 -35.65 27.48 -6.44
CA LEU A 33 -35.36 26.18 -7.05
C LEU A 33 -34.26 26.24 -8.11
N VAL A 34 -34.25 27.29 -8.95
CA VAL A 34 -33.21 27.46 -9.98
C VAL A 34 -31.84 27.68 -9.33
N ARG A 35 -31.77 28.55 -8.32
CA ARG A 35 -30.51 28.85 -7.62
C ARG A 35 -29.98 27.63 -6.85
N TYR A 36 -30.89 26.86 -6.24
CA TYR A 36 -30.59 25.57 -5.62
C TYR A 36 -29.97 24.59 -6.63
N LEU A 37 -30.60 24.42 -7.80
CA LEU A 37 -30.11 23.49 -8.83
C LEU A 37 -28.69 23.85 -9.30
N ILE A 38 -28.41 25.15 -9.49
CA ILE A 38 -27.09 25.64 -9.87
C ILE A 38 -26.08 25.34 -8.76
N ALA A 39 -26.43 25.59 -7.49
CA ALA A 39 -25.56 25.32 -6.35
C ALA A 39 -25.20 23.82 -6.24
N VAL A 40 -26.17 22.93 -6.46
CA VAL A 40 -25.95 21.47 -6.47
C VAL A 40 -24.96 21.06 -7.55
N VAL A 41 -25.09 21.61 -8.78
CA VAL A 41 -24.17 21.31 -9.88
C VAL A 41 -22.76 21.81 -9.57
N VAL A 42 -22.62 23.03 -9.05
CA VAL A 42 -21.31 23.58 -8.68
C VAL A 42 -20.66 22.76 -7.56
N ALA A 43 -21.43 22.37 -6.54
CA ALA A 43 -20.95 21.52 -5.46
C ALA A 43 -20.50 20.14 -5.97
N ALA A 44 -21.25 19.55 -6.91
CA ALA A 44 -20.88 18.28 -7.52
C ALA A 44 -19.56 18.38 -8.28
N ILE A 45 -19.34 19.46 -9.04
CA ILE A 45 -18.10 19.71 -9.79
C ILE A 45 -16.93 19.91 -8.82
N MET A 46 -17.08 20.76 -7.80
CA MET A 46 -16.04 21.01 -6.79
C MET A 46 -15.65 19.71 -6.07
N LEU A 47 -16.63 18.89 -5.70
CA LEU A 47 -16.38 17.63 -5.03
C LEU A 47 -15.69 16.61 -5.96
N ALA A 48 -16.07 16.58 -7.24
CA ALA A 48 -15.41 15.73 -8.23
C ALA A 48 -13.92 16.11 -8.40
N LEU A 49 -13.61 17.40 -8.46
CA LEU A 49 -12.23 17.90 -8.53
C LEU A 49 -11.44 17.53 -7.27
N LEU A 50 -11.98 17.81 -6.08
CA LEU A 50 -11.32 17.48 -4.81
C LEU A 50 -11.03 15.98 -4.69
N ARG A 51 -11.98 15.14 -5.13
CA ARG A 51 -11.82 13.68 -5.12
C ARG A 51 -10.79 13.20 -6.13
N GLY A 52 -10.70 13.88 -7.28
CA GLY A 52 -9.63 13.68 -8.26
C GLY A 52 -8.25 13.97 -7.67
N LEU A 53 -8.08 15.12 -7.02
CA LEU A 53 -6.83 15.48 -6.34
C LEU A 53 -6.44 14.48 -5.26
N MET A 54 -7.36 14.16 -4.35
CA MET A 54 -7.12 13.19 -3.27
C MET A 54 -6.70 11.81 -3.79
N ASN A 55 -7.32 11.33 -4.87
CA ASN A 55 -6.94 10.07 -5.50
C ASN A 55 -5.56 10.16 -6.18
N GLY A 56 -5.22 11.32 -6.74
CA GLY A 56 -3.88 11.60 -7.28
C GLY A 56 -2.81 11.53 -6.20
N TYR A 57 -3.02 12.21 -5.07
CA TYR A 57 -2.11 12.16 -3.92
C TYR A 57 -1.97 10.75 -3.35
N ARG A 58 -3.09 10.02 -3.23
CA ARG A 58 -3.03 8.64 -2.72
C ARG A 58 -2.23 7.72 -3.64
N ARG A 59 -2.39 7.84 -4.97
CA ARG A 59 -1.61 7.07 -5.94
C ARG A 59 -0.12 7.43 -5.92
N ALA A 60 0.21 8.71 -5.76
CA ALA A 60 1.61 9.14 -5.64
C ALA A 60 2.25 8.55 -4.38
N ASN A 61 1.56 8.64 -3.23
CA ASN A 61 2.05 8.06 -1.98
C ASN A 61 2.14 6.52 -2.03
N GLU A 62 1.20 5.85 -2.70
CA GLU A 62 1.27 4.40 -2.92
C GLU A 62 2.46 4.01 -3.83
N ALA A 63 2.84 4.85 -4.79
CA ALA A 63 4.00 4.61 -5.65
C ALA A 63 5.30 4.75 -4.84
N GLU A 64 5.44 5.84 -4.07
CA GLU A 64 6.59 6.11 -3.22
C GLU A 64 6.76 5.02 -2.14
N ALA A 65 5.67 4.58 -1.51
CA ALA A 65 5.71 3.47 -0.55
C ALA A 65 6.17 2.13 -1.17
N ARG A 66 5.83 1.88 -2.45
CA ARG A 66 6.28 0.67 -3.16
C ARG A 66 7.77 0.74 -3.50
N GLU A 67 8.27 1.92 -3.83
CA GLU A 67 9.70 2.12 -4.09
C GLU A 67 10.51 1.91 -2.81
N ALA A 68 10.10 2.53 -1.71
CA ALA A 68 10.74 2.32 -0.41
C ALA A 68 10.71 0.85 0.05
N ALA A 69 9.60 0.13 -0.19
CA ALA A 69 9.51 -1.29 0.14
C ALA A 69 10.49 -2.14 -0.70
N ARG A 70 10.68 -1.83 -1.98
CA ARG A 70 11.64 -2.53 -2.84
C ARG A 70 13.07 -2.28 -2.41
N GLU A 71 13.39 -1.05 -2.02
CA GLU A 71 14.72 -0.71 -1.49
C GLU A 71 15.02 -1.48 -0.20
N ALA A 72 14.07 -1.51 0.74
CA ALA A 72 14.21 -2.28 1.97
C ALA A 72 14.37 -3.80 1.71
N GLU A 73 13.66 -4.35 0.73
CA GLU A 73 13.79 -5.74 0.33
C GLU A 73 15.17 -6.04 -0.27
N MET A 74 15.70 -5.15 -1.12
CA MET A 74 17.04 -5.29 -1.67
C MET A 74 18.13 -5.19 -0.59
N GLU A 75 17.97 -4.28 0.37
CA GLU A 75 18.89 -4.15 1.51
C GLU A 75 18.85 -5.41 2.39
N ALA A 76 17.67 -5.94 2.68
CA ALA A 76 17.52 -7.18 3.44
C ALA A 76 18.17 -8.37 2.71
N LEU A 77 18.01 -8.44 1.38
CA LEU A 77 18.67 -9.46 0.57
C LEU A 77 20.19 -9.31 0.57
N ALA A 78 20.72 -8.08 0.48
CA ALA A 78 22.15 -7.81 0.57
C ALA A 78 22.72 -8.24 1.93
N ALA A 79 22.06 -7.84 3.02
CA ALA A 79 22.44 -8.23 4.37
C ALA A 79 22.40 -9.76 4.56
N SER A 80 21.41 -10.44 3.98
CA SER A 80 21.32 -11.90 4.04
C SER A 80 22.46 -12.59 3.28
N ARG A 81 22.91 -12.02 2.16
CA ARG A 81 24.03 -12.53 1.37
C ARG A 81 25.35 -12.35 2.11
N GLU A 82 25.56 -11.19 2.72
CA GLU A 82 26.76 -10.91 3.53
C GLU A 82 26.85 -11.89 4.71
N ALA A 83 25.77 -12.04 5.48
CA ALA A 83 25.72 -13.00 6.58
C ALA A 83 25.93 -14.46 6.14
N ALA A 84 25.49 -14.83 4.92
CA ALA A 84 25.75 -16.16 4.37
C ALA A 84 27.21 -16.33 3.92
N GLN A 85 27.83 -15.28 3.37
CA GLN A 85 29.24 -15.27 2.97
C GLN A 85 30.16 -15.37 4.18
N ASP A 86 29.87 -14.63 5.26
CA ASP A 86 30.66 -14.68 6.50
C ASP A 86 30.65 -16.08 7.12
N ARG A 87 29.47 -16.70 7.21
CA ARG A 87 29.34 -18.09 7.68
C ARG A 87 30.08 -19.08 6.78
N ALA A 88 30.07 -18.87 5.47
CA ALA A 88 30.81 -19.70 4.54
C ALA A 88 32.32 -19.54 4.72
N MET A 89 32.81 -18.32 4.96
CA MET A 89 34.22 -18.05 5.22
C MET A 89 34.67 -18.68 6.54
N GLU A 90 33.88 -18.53 7.60
CA GLU A 90 34.12 -19.17 8.90
C GLU A 90 34.17 -20.70 8.77
N ALA A 91 33.24 -21.30 8.03
CA ALA A 91 33.24 -22.74 7.77
C ALA A 91 34.50 -23.20 7.00
N LEU A 92 34.94 -22.41 6.01
CA LEU A 92 36.18 -22.68 5.27
C LEU A 92 37.41 -22.56 6.16
N GLU A 93 37.47 -21.57 7.05
CA GLU A 93 38.56 -21.40 8.01
C GLU A 93 38.61 -22.56 9.00
N ALA A 94 37.46 -22.98 9.54
CA ALA A 94 37.35 -24.16 10.41
C ALA A 94 37.81 -25.45 9.70
N ALA A 95 37.45 -25.61 8.42
CA ALA A 95 37.87 -26.75 7.60
C ALA A 95 39.39 -26.73 7.32
N ARG A 96 39.97 -25.52 7.16
CA ARG A 96 41.42 -25.34 7.00
C ARG A 96 42.19 -25.61 8.28
N ALA A 97 41.65 -25.21 9.43
CA ALA A 97 42.24 -25.45 10.75
C ALA A 97 42.20 -26.93 11.15
N ASN A 98 41.26 -27.71 10.61
CA ASN A 98 41.14 -29.14 10.90
C ASN A 98 40.86 -29.98 9.63
N PRO A 99 41.90 -30.44 8.92
CA PRO A 99 41.74 -31.21 7.69
C PRO A 99 41.04 -32.57 7.88
N ALA A 100 40.95 -33.07 9.13
CA ALA A 100 40.21 -34.30 9.44
C ALA A 100 38.68 -34.12 9.29
N LEU A 101 38.15 -32.91 9.43
CA LEU A 101 36.72 -32.62 9.22
C LEU A 101 36.31 -32.71 7.74
N ILE A 102 37.19 -32.32 6.81
CA ILE A 102 36.94 -32.47 5.37
C ILE A 102 36.83 -33.96 4.98
N ALA A 103 37.67 -34.81 5.57
CA ALA A 103 37.62 -36.26 5.37
C ALA A 103 36.37 -36.92 5.99
N GLN A 104 35.80 -36.35 7.05
CA GLN A 104 34.53 -36.81 7.65
C GLN A 104 33.31 -36.30 6.87
N ALA A 105 33.31 -35.05 6.40
CA ALA A 105 32.23 -34.49 5.60
C ALA A 105 32.03 -35.23 4.27
N ARG A 106 33.12 -35.59 3.57
CA ARG A 106 33.05 -36.43 2.36
C ARG A 106 32.45 -37.83 2.62
N ARG A 107 32.78 -38.41 3.79
CA ARG A 107 32.29 -39.74 4.18
C ARG A 107 30.80 -39.71 4.56
N GLY A 108 30.30 -38.57 5.04
CA GLY A 108 28.89 -38.36 5.37
C GLY A 108 28.00 -38.15 4.14
N THR A 109 28.46 -37.42 3.13
CA THR A 109 27.68 -37.19 1.89
C THR A 109 27.50 -38.45 1.06
N ASP A 110 28.52 -39.32 0.97
CA ASP A 110 28.44 -40.59 0.25
C ASP A 110 27.46 -41.59 0.92
N GLY A 111 27.39 -41.57 2.26
CA GLY A 111 26.46 -42.42 3.01
C GLY A 111 25.00 -41.97 2.93
N GLN A 112 24.76 -40.68 2.74
CA GLN A 112 23.41 -40.12 2.67
C GLN A 112 22.79 -40.26 1.26
N GLN A 113 23.62 -40.21 0.22
CA GLN A 113 23.20 -40.49 -1.16
C GLN A 113 22.84 -41.98 -1.36
N SER A 114 23.50 -42.87 -0.63
CA SER A 114 23.19 -44.31 -0.60
C SER A 114 21.89 -44.64 0.14
N ALA A 115 21.39 -43.76 1.01
CA ALA A 115 20.14 -43.98 1.75
C ALA A 115 18.91 -43.51 0.96
N ASP A 116 19.04 -42.47 0.14
CA ASP A 116 17.98 -42.04 -0.79
C ASP A 116 17.80 -43.01 -1.96
N GLU A 117 18.88 -43.62 -2.45
CA GLU A 117 18.82 -44.59 -3.58
C GLU A 117 18.18 -45.95 -3.21
N VAL A 118 18.04 -46.25 -1.91
CA VAL A 118 17.41 -47.50 -1.41
C VAL A 118 15.94 -47.28 -1.01
N ALA A 119 15.47 -46.03 -1.03
CA ALA A 119 14.10 -45.65 -0.70
C ALA A 119 13.21 -45.40 -1.94
N GLU A 120 13.75 -45.55 -3.16
CA GLU A 120 13.04 -45.53 -4.45
C GLU A 120 12.76 -46.96 -4.97
#